data_AF-A0A932RMF7-F1
#
_entry.id   AF-A0A932RMF7-F1
#
_cell.length_a   1.000
_cell.length_b   1.000
_cell.length_c   1.000
_cell.angle_alpha   90.00
_cell.angle_beta   90.00
_cell.angle_gamma   90.00
#
_symmetry.space_group_name_H-M   'P 1'
#
loop_
_entity.id
_entity.type
_entity.pdbx_description
1 polymer ?
#
loop_
_entity_poly.entity_id
_entity_poly.type
_entity_poly.pdbx_seq_one_letter_code
_entity_poly.pdbx_strand_id
1 'polypeptide(L)'
;MRSVLAVAVAAVGVLGWEVFSKSAAIRQQEQRIQDLTAALADKSKQRALSEQTECAASATRFLVSRGWKPDLGSDYENHFNSRLNKCFVLVSGYLLKEDFRTLDLYDAVEGRHYATYIGHNICSPTITRNLSTVIRNCSDVSTGHG
;
A
#
# COMPACT_ATOMS: atom_id res chain seq x y z
N MET A 1 -40.85 40.60 44.01
CA MET A 1 -39.78 39.58 44.16
C MET A 1 -40.19 38.19 43.67
N ARG A 2 -41.30 37.60 44.11
CA ARG A 2 -41.74 36.24 43.67
C ARG A 2 -41.89 36.08 42.15
N SER A 3 -42.47 37.07 41.47
CA SER A 3 -42.68 37.01 40.01
C SER A 3 -41.38 37.04 39.21
N VAL A 4 -40.36 37.74 39.71
CA VAL A 4 -39.03 37.82 39.06
C VAL A 4 -38.30 36.48 39.18
N LEU A 5 -38.43 35.80 40.33
CA LEU A 5 -37.83 34.48 40.56
C LEU A 5 -38.45 33.42 39.64
N ALA A 6 -39.77 33.45 39.44
CA ALA A 6 -40.47 32.51 38.56
C ALA A 6 -40.04 32.66 37.10
N VAL A 7 -39.90 33.90 36.62
CA VAL A 7 -39.42 34.19 35.26
C VAL A 7 -37.98 33.73 35.07
N ALA A 8 -37.11 33.93 36.06
CA ALA A 8 -35.72 33.49 35.99
C ALA A 8 -35.60 31.96 35.91
N VAL A 9 -36.38 31.21 36.70
CA VAL A 9 -36.39 29.74 36.67
C VAL A 9 -36.91 29.22 35.32
N ALA A 10 -37.96 29.83 34.78
CA ALA A 10 -38.50 29.47 33.48
C ALA A 10 -37.46 29.68 32.35
N ALA A 11 -36.74 30.81 32.36
CA ALA A 11 -35.70 31.10 31.38
C ALA A 11 -34.54 30.09 31.43
N VAL A 12 -34.08 29.71 32.62
CA VAL A 12 -33.02 28.68 32.80
C VAL A 12 -33.48 27.32 32.31
N GLY A 13 -34.74 26.93 32.56
CA GLY A 13 -35.31 25.67 32.08
C GLY A 13 -35.33 25.57 30.55
N VAL A 14 -35.74 26.63 29.85
CA VAL A 14 -35.77 26.68 28.38
C VAL A 14 -34.36 26.60 27.80
N LEU A 15 -33.41 27.37 28.34
CA LEU A 15 -32.02 27.34 27.88
C LEU A 15 -31.36 25.98 28.13
N GLY A 16 -31.65 25.34 29.26
CA GLY A 16 -31.18 23.98 29.56
C GLY A 16 -31.70 22.94 28.55
N TRP A 17 -32.98 23.02 28.18
CA TRP A 17 -33.57 22.15 27.17
C TRP A 17 -32.96 22.35 25.78
N GLU A 18 -32.78 23.60 25.36
CA GLU A 18 -32.13 23.92 24.09
C GLU A 18 -30.71 23.39 24.01
N VAL A 19 -29.90 23.63 25.05
CA VAL A 19 -28.51 23.15 25.11
C VAL A 19 -28.48 21.63 25.08
N PHE A 20 -29.37 20.96 25.82
CA PHE A 20 -29.46 19.50 25.82
C PHE A 20 -29.84 18.96 24.43
N SER A 21 -30.86 19.55 23.79
CA SER A 21 -31.31 19.13 22.45
C SER A 21 -30.23 19.32 21.39
N LYS A 22 -29.51 20.46 21.41
CA LYS A 22 -28.39 20.74 20.50
C LYS A 22 -27.21 19.83 20.77
N SER A 23 -26.93 19.54 22.04
CA SER A 23 -25.87 18.60 22.44
C SER A 23 -26.16 17.18 21.94
N ALA A 24 -27.42 16.73 22.00
CA ALA A 24 -27.82 15.43 21.46
C ALA A 24 -27.65 15.38 19.92
N ALA A 25 -28.01 16.45 19.21
CA ALA A 25 -27.82 16.54 17.76
C ALA A 25 -26.34 16.54 17.35
N ILE A 26 -25.48 17.26 18.08
CA ILE A 26 -24.02 17.28 17.84
C ILE A 26 -23.43 15.88 18.05
N ARG A 27 -23.77 15.20 19.15
CA ARG A 27 -23.32 13.83 19.40
C ARG A 27 -23.72 12.87 18.29
N GLN A 28 -24.94 13.00 17.77
CA GLN A 28 -25.40 12.19 16.65
C GLN A 28 -24.61 12.47 15.37
N GLN A 29 -24.26 13.73 15.10
CA GLN A 29 -23.43 14.09 13.95
C GLN A 29 -22.01 13.56 14.09
N GLU A 30 -21.40 13.69 15.28
CA GLU A 30 -20.07 13.14 15.56
C GLU A 30 -20.04 11.63 15.35
N GLN A 31 -21.05 10.91 15.83
CA GLN A 31 -21.20 9.47 15.60
C GLN A 31 -21.30 9.16 14.10
N ARG A 32 -22.14 9.88 13.36
CA ARG A 32 -22.23 9.67 11.90
C ARG A 32 -20.92 9.95 11.18
N ILE A 33 -20.18 10.99 11.58
CA ILE A 33 -18.86 11.30 11.00
C ILE A 33 -17.88 10.17 11.32
N GLN A 34 -17.85 9.67 12.55
CA GLN A 34 -17.00 8.54 12.94
C GLN A 34 -17.36 7.26 12.17
N ASP A 35 -18.64 6.93 12.09
CA ASP A 35 -19.14 5.75 11.36
C ASP A 35 -18.82 5.84 9.86
N LEU A 36 -19.04 7.00 9.25
CA LEU A 36 -18.69 7.24 7.85
C LEU A 36 -17.18 7.17 7.62
N THR A 37 -16.39 7.72 8.53
CA THR A 37 -14.92 7.67 8.47
C THR A 37 -14.43 6.23 8.58
N ALA A 38 -14.99 5.44 9.50
CA ALA A 38 -14.67 4.03 9.67
C ALA A 38 -15.08 3.21 8.44
N ALA A 39 -16.28 3.44 7.91
CA ALA A 39 -16.77 2.76 6.70
C ALA A 39 -15.92 3.10 5.46
N LEU A 40 -15.50 4.37 5.31
CA LEU A 40 -14.60 4.77 4.24
C LEU A 40 -13.21 4.14 4.39
N ALA A 41 -12.69 4.09 5.62
CA ALA A 41 -11.41 3.44 5.90
C ALA A 41 -11.47 1.95 5.56
N ASP A 42 -12.52 1.24 5.97
CA ASP A 42 -12.73 -0.17 5.65
C ASP A 42 -12.85 -0.41 4.13
N LYS A 43 -13.70 0.37 3.45
CA LYS A 43 -13.86 0.29 1.99
C LYS A 43 -12.54 0.58 1.25
N SER A 44 -11.74 1.52 1.74
CA SER A 44 -10.43 1.83 1.15
C SER A 44 -9.45 0.67 1.27
N LYS A 45 -9.44 -0.04 2.41
CA LYS A 45 -8.62 -1.23 2.64
C LYS A 45 -9.05 -2.38 1.75
N GLN A 46 -10.36 -2.64 1.68
CA GLN A 46 -10.90 -3.69 0.81
C GLN A 46 -10.55 -3.44 -0.66
N ARG A 47 -10.68 -2.19 -1.11
CA ARG A 47 -10.31 -1.80 -2.48
C ARG A 47 -8.81 -2.01 -2.73
N ALA A 48 -7.94 -1.55 -1.83
CA ALA A 48 -6.50 -1.72 -1.97
C ALA A 48 -6.11 -3.21 -2.04
N LEU A 49 -6.73 -4.06 -1.22
CA LEU A 49 -6.51 -5.51 -1.26
C LEU A 49 -6.99 -6.11 -2.59
N SER A 50 -8.16 -5.69 -3.08
CA SER A 50 -8.69 -6.12 -4.38
C SER A 50 -7.74 -5.76 -5.53
N GLU A 51 -7.23 -4.53 -5.55
CA GLU A 51 -6.31 -4.04 -6.57
C GLU A 51 -4.97 -4.82 -6.55
N GLN A 52 -4.44 -5.12 -5.36
CA GLN A 52 -3.24 -5.96 -5.23
C GLN A 52 -3.50 -7.40 -5.69
N THR A 53 -4.65 -7.97 -5.34
CA THR A 53 -5.04 -9.33 -5.76
C THR A 53 -5.17 -9.43 -7.27
N GLU A 54 -5.80 -8.43 -7.90
CA GLU A 54 -5.95 -8.36 -9.35
C GLU A 54 -4.60 -8.18 -10.05
N CYS A 55 -3.69 -7.38 -9.49
CA CYS A 55 -2.34 -7.24 -10.00
C CYS A 55 -1.56 -8.55 -9.91
N ALA A 56 -1.59 -9.26 -8.78
CA ALA A 56 -0.92 -10.55 -8.64
C ALA A 56 -1.42 -11.58 -9.68
N ALA A 57 -2.74 -11.63 -9.90
CA ALA A 57 -3.34 -12.49 -10.91
C ALA A 57 -2.91 -12.10 -12.34
N SER A 58 -2.86 -10.79 -12.64
CA SER A 58 -2.43 -10.28 -13.94
C SER A 58 -0.94 -10.54 -14.19
N ALA A 59 -0.08 -10.34 -13.19
CA ALA A 59 1.34 -10.65 -13.24
C ALA A 59 1.58 -12.14 -13.54
N THR A 60 0.86 -13.02 -12.83
CA THR A 60 0.95 -14.47 -13.07
C THR A 60 0.57 -14.82 -14.51
N ARG A 61 -0.55 -14.29 -15.01
CA ARG A 61 -0.97 -14.52 -16.41
C ARG A 61 0.06 -13.99 -17.41
N PHE A 62 0.56 -12.78 -17.18
CA PHE A 62 1.57 -12.16 -18.02
C PHE A 62 2.82 -13.05 -18.14
N LEU A 63 3.36 -13.52 -17.03
CA LEU A 63 4.56 -14.37 -17.00
C LEU A 63 4.32 -15.73 -17.66
N VAL A 64 3.21 -16.40 -17.34
CA VAL A 64 2.84 -17.70 -17.94
C VAL A 64 2.68 -17.57 -19.45
N SER A 65 2.05 -16.50 -19.93
CA SER A 65 1.86 -16.26 -21.37
C SER A 65 3.18 -16.10 -22.14
N ARG A 66 4.24 -15.69 -21.44
CA ARG A 66 5.60 -15.55 -21.98
C ARG A 66 6.48 -16.77 -21.73
N GLY A 67 5.90 -17.86 -21.23
CA GLY A 67 6.62 -19.11 -20.97
C GLY A 67 7.56 -19.04 -19.78
N TRP A 68 7.40 -18.08 -18.88
CA TRP A 68 8.17 -18.01 -17.65
C TRP A 68 7.96 -19.29 -16.83
N LYS A 69 9.06 -19.85 -16.32
CA LYS A 69 9.07 -21.00 -15.43
C LYS A 69 9.93 -20.66 -14.22
N PRO A 70 9.50 -21.01 -13.00
CA PRO A 70 10.34 -20.87 -11.82
C PRO A 70 11.57 -21.78 -11.99
N ASP A 71 12.77 -21.21 -11.86
CA ASP A 71 14.04 -21.93 -11.92
C ASP A 71 14.98 -21.44 -10.81
N LEU A 72 16.07 -22.19 -10.59
CA LEU A 72 17.13 -21.82 -9.66
C LEU A 72 17.85 -20.55 -10.16
N GLY A 73 17.49 -19.42 -9.57
CA GLY A 73 18.11 -18.11 -9.87
C GLY A 73 17.22 -17.17 -10.68
N SER A 74 15.96 -17.55 -10.96
CA SER A 74 14.94 -16.63 -11.46
C SER A 74 13.80 -16.48 -10.45
N ASP A 75 13.35 -15.23 -10.26
CA ASP A 75 12.22 -14.92 -9.40
C ASP A 75 11.47 -13.70 -9.93
N TYR A 76 10.27 -13.43 -9.44
CA TYR A 76 9.55 -12.20 -9.77
C TYR A 76 8.80 -11.61 -8.58
N GLU A 77 8.63 -10.30 -8.64
CA GLU A 77 7.78 -9.54 -7.71
C GLU A 77 6.74 -8.75 -8.53
N ASN A 78 5.59 -8.48 -7.92
CA ASN A 78 4.55 -7.64 -8.53
C ASN A 78 4.11 -6.52 -7.59
N HIS A 79 3.75 -5.37 -8.14
CA HIS A 79 3.31 -4.21 -7.37
C HIS A 79 2.27 -3.38 -8.13
N PHE A 80 1.08 -3.22 -7.54
CA PHE A 80 0.10 -2.27 -8.08
C PHE A 80 0.42 -0.84 -7.64
N ASN A 81 0.58 0.07 -8.61
CA ASN A 81 0.70 1.49 -8.39
C ASN A 81 -0.62 2.20 -8.70
N SER A 82 -1.33 2.63 -7.65
CA SER A 82 -2.64 3.28 -7.79
C SER A 82 -2.60 4.65 -8.46
N ARG A 83 -1.47 5.37 -8.41
CA ARG A 83 -1.32 6.69 -9.05
C ARG A 83 -1.22 6.57 -10.56
N LEU A 84 -0.52 5.54 -11.02
CA LEU A 84 -0.34 5.26 -12.45
C LEU A 84 -1.41 4.30 -12.99
N ASN A 85 -2.21 3.70 -12.10
CA ASN A 85 -3.16 2.63 -12.41
C ASN A 85 -2.50 1.48 -13.20
N LYS A 86 -1.32 1.05 -12.75
CA LYS A 86 -0.48 0.04 -13.43
C LYS A 86 -0.09 -1.08 -12.49
N CYS A 87 -0.04 -2.29 -13.04
CA CYS A 87 0.50 -3.46 -12.35
C CYS A 87 1.91 -3.72 -12.84
N PHE A 88 2.90 -3.39 -12.02
CA PHE A 88 4.31 -3.61 -12.36
C PHE A 88 4.74 -5.02 -11.99
N VAL A 89 5.58 -5.62 -12.83
CA VAL A 89 6.23 -6.91 -12.58
C VAL A 89 7.72 -6.74 -12.75
N LEU A 90 8.47 -7.04 -11.70
CA LEU A 90 9.91 -7.05 -11.71
C LEU A 90 10.37 -8.51 -11.82
N VAL A 91 10.94 -8.89 -12.96
CA VAL A 91 11.53 -10.21 -13.15
C VAL A 91 13.02 -10.12 -12.86
N SER A 92 13.50 -10.99 -11.98
CA SER A 92 14.91 -11.12 -11.64
C SER A 92 15.47 -12.43 -12.18
N GLY A 93 16.70 -12.36 -12.69
CA GLY A 93 17.42 -13.51 -13.22
C GLY A 93 18.88 -13.49 -12.79
N TYR A 94 19.49 -14.67 -12.75
CA TYR A 94 20.91 -14.84 -12.48
C TYR A 94 21.59 -15.62 -13.60
N LEU A 95 22.58 -14.98 -14.21
CA LEU A 95 23.41 -15.58 -15.24
C LEU A 95 24.62 -16.23 -14.57
N LEU A 96 24.46 -17.50 -14.18
CA LEU A 96 25.45 -18.31 -13.47
C LEU A 96 26.86 -18.30 -14.10
N LYS A 97 26.96 -18.18 -15.43
CA LYS A 97 28.23 -18.25 -16.16
C LYS A 97 29.05 -16.96 -16.06
N GLU A 98 28.40 -15.83 -15.79
CA GLU A 98 29.03 -14.51 -15.90
C GLU A 98 28.90 -13.68 -14.59
N ASP A 99 28.31 -14.26 -13.54
CA ASP A 99 28.04 -13.61 -12.26
C ASP A 99 27.27 -12.27 -12.40
N PHE A 100 26.39 -12.21 -13.40
CA PHE A 100 25.50 -11.07 -13.63
C PHE A 100 24.10 -11.35 -13.12
N ARG A 101 23.48 -10.30 -12.58
CA ARG A 101 22.05 -10.26 -12.27
C ARG A 101 21.35 -9.43 -13.34
N THR A 102 20.18 -9.89 -13.75
CA THR A 102 19.28 -9.15 -14.65
C THR A 102 18.00 -8.81 -13.91
N LEU A 103 17.55 -7.56 -14.02
CA LEU A 103 16.23 -7.13 -13.57
C LEU A 103 15.48 -6.54 -14.75
N ASP A 104 14.27 -7.01 -15.00
CA ASP A 104 13.39 -6.47 -16.03
C ASP A 104 12.08 -5.99 -15.43
N LEU A 105 11.72 -4.74 -15.72
CA LEU A 105 10.48 -4.13 -15.24
C LEU A 105 9.44 -4.10 -16.37
N TYR A 106 8.28 -4.69 -16.12
CA TYR A 106 7.16 -4.75 -17.04
C TYR A 106 5.89 -4.14 -16.46
N ASP A 107 5.00 -3.72 -17.36
CA ASP A 107 3.57 -3.56 -17.12
C ASP A 107 2.86 -4.89 -17.44
N ALA A 108 2.26 -5.55 -16.45
CA ALA A 108 1.57 -6.82 -16.69
C ALA A 108 0.28 -6.68 -17.50
N VAL A 109 -0.36 -5.50 -17.46
CA VAL A 109 -1.65 -5.27 -18.13
C VAL A 109 -1.43 -4.86 -19.57
N GLU A 110 -0.53 -3.90 -19.80
CA GLU A 110 -0.20 -3.45 -21.16
C GLU A 110 0.79 -4.38 -21.87
N GLY A 111 1.46 -5.26 -21.13
CA GLY A 111 2.54 -6.10 -21.63
C GLY A 111 3.80 -5.32 -22.03
N ARG A 112 3.91 -4.06 -21.61
CA ARG A 112 5.01 -3.14 -21.95
C ARG A 112 6.23 -3.42 -21.09
N HIS A 113 7.41 -3.33 -21.68
CA HIS A 113 8.69 -3.36 -20.98
C HIS A 113 9.20 -1.94 -20.77
N TYR A 114 9.61 -1.61 -19.55
CA TYR A 114 10.05 -0.25 -19.20
C TYR A 114 11.56 -0.12 -19.05
N ALA A 115 12.19 -1.11 -18.44
CA ALA A 115 13.60 -1.02 -18.12
C ALA A 115 14.22 -2.41 -17.95
N THR A 116 15.49 -2.49 -18.29
CA THR A 116 16.38 -3.58 -17.91
C THR A 116 17.54 -3.00 -17.13
N TYR A 117 17.90 -3.67 -16.04
CA TYR A 117 19.15 -3.46 -15.34
C TYR A 117 19.99 -4.74 -15.41
N ILE A 118 21.27 -4.60 -15.76
CA ILE A 118 22.23 -5.69 -15.78
C ILE A 118 23.44 -5.22 -14.98
N GLY A 119 23.83 -5.98 -13.96
CA GLY A 119 24.95 -5.60 -13.11
C GLY A 119 25.38 -6.68 -12.12
N HIS A 120 26.51 -6.43 -11.49
CA HIS A 120 27.01 -7.21 -10.36
C HIS A 120 26.40 -6.69 -9.03
N ASN A 121 26.31 -7.55 -8.02
CA ASN A 121 25.95 -7.18 -6.63
C ASN A 121 24.60 -6.46 -6.45
N ILE A 122 23.51 -7.01 -7.01
CA ILE A 122 22.16 -6.52 -6.67
C ILE A 122 21.81 -6.92 -5.24
N CYS A 123 21.77 -5.92 -4.37
CA CYS A 123 21.47 -6.06 -2.95
C CYS A 123 19.97 -6.03 -2.69
N SER A 124 19.27 -7.08 -3.14
CA SER A 124 17.89 -7.33 -2.71
C SER A 124 17.84 -8.61 -1.86
N PRO A 125 17.32 -8.52 -0.61
CA PRO A 125 17.17 -9.69 0.26
C PRO A 125 16.16 -10.71 -0.30
N THR A 126 15.23 -10.28 -1.16
CA THR A 126 14.27 -11.18 -1.81
C THR A 126 14.91 -11.97 -2.96
N ILE A 127 15.85 -11.35 -3.68
CA ILE A 127 16.49 -11.92 -4.88
C ILE A 127 17.66 -12.84 -4.51
N THR A 128 18.32 -12.55 -3.39
CA THR A 128 19.53 -13.27 -2.97
C THR A 128 19.18 -14.33 -1.93
N ARG A 129 18.87 -15.55 -2.38
CA ARG A 129 18.50 -16.68 -1.50
C ARG A 129 19.57 -17.12 -0.48
N ASN A 130 20.80 -16.57 -0.56
CA ASN A 130 21.86 -16.81 0.41
C ASN A 130 22.17 -15.54 1.22
N LEU A 131 21.68 -15.51 2.45
CA LEU A 131 21.88 -14.41 3.40
C LEU A 131 23.36 -14.10 3.65
N SER A 132 24.24 -15.10 3.62
CA SER A 132 25.69 -14.92 3.85
C SER A 132 26.44 -14.29 2.66
N THR A 133 25.83 -14.31 1.46
CA THR A 133 26.32 -13.61 0.27
C THR A 133 25.79 -12.18 0.23
N VAL A 134 24.55 -11.95 0.68
CA VAL A 134 24.00 -10.59 0.88
C VAL A 134 24.85 -9.79 1.84
N ILE A 135 25.14 -10.33 3.02
CA ILE A 135 25.87 -9.60 4.06
C ILE A 135 27.29 -9.27 3.60
N ARG A 136 27.96 -10.15 2.84
CA ARG A 136 29.33 -9.87 2.34
C ARG A 136 29.37 -8.86 1.20
N ASN A 137 28.49 -8.96 0.21
CA ASN A 137 28.59 -8.13 -0.99
C ASN A 137 27.84 -6.78 -0.87
N CYS A 138 26.94 -6.65 0.11
CA CYS A 138 26.07 -5.48 0.26
C CYS A 138 26.42 -4.58 1.46
N SER A 139 27.34 -5.01 2.31
CA SER A 139 27.85 -4.16 3.40
C SER A 139 28.86 -3.11 2.91
N ASP A 140 29.51 -3.32 1.76
CA ASP A 140 30.52 -2.40 1.22
C ASP A 140 29.93 -1.26 0.35
N VAL A 141 28.68 -1.39 -0.11
CA VAL A 141 28.03 -0.36 -0.96
C VAL A 141 27.54 0.85 -0.15
N SER A 142 27.33 0.70 1.16
CA SER A 142 26.91 1.80 2.05
C SER A 142 28.06 2.66 2.58
N THR A 143 29.32 2.24 2.38
CA THR A 143 30.50 3.06 2.67
C THR A 143 31.20 3.41 1.36
N GLY A 144 30.59 4.32 0.59
CA GLY A 144 31.29 4.91 -0.54
C GLY A 144 32.61 5.51 -0.08
N HIS A 145 33.72 5.04 -0.65
CA HIS A 145 35.00 5.74 -0.79
C HIS A 145 35.73 5.15 -2.01
N GLY A 146 35.94 5.97 -3.04
CA GLY A 146 36.89 5.72 -4.14
C GLY A 146 36.25 5.49 -5.50
#